data_AF-A0A0L7RG39-F1
#
_entry.id   AF-A0A0L7RG39-F1
#
_cell.length_a   1.000
_cell.length_b   1.000
_cell.length_c   1.000
_cell.angle_alpha   90.00
_cell.angle_beta   90.00
_cell.angle_gamma   90.00
#
_symmetry.space_group_name_H-M   'P 1'
#
loop_
_entity.id
_entity.type
_entity.pdbx_description
1 polymer ?
#
loop_
_entity_poly.entity_id
_entity_poly.type
_entity_poly.pdbx_seq_one_letter_code
_entity_poly.pdbx_strand_id
1 'polypeptide(L)'
;MSGVKDFSCIGGLEKHIRVVKETVLFPLMYGDIYAKFNLKPPRGLLFYGPPGTGKTLVASALAVECSNSERKVSFISRKGSDCLSKWVGESEKKLQKIFSLAQQSKPCIIFFDEVDGLAPVRSSRQDFVHASIVSTLLALMDGLENNSEIIVIGATNRIDAIDPALRRPGRFDRELYFPLPCYVARKEILSVHVKTWKQKPPLKFFAYLASKTIGFCGSDLQALCAEAVMCCVRRNYPEIYTSKAKYQINERHLKVEKQDFVKAQQNIMPASHRVSVAPVKSLSFKVQPLMQENLSCILSQLEILCPMGMLICDVILTILHIFHPKIFIVQFFNNSSQHSTSSYILLLSVSYTLFTKAVSRSNSCPRILLCGDDDSHTRHLGPALLHTLEHLPCHVLDIMTLFEETGRAAEEAIIQKMKTARRSLPSLLYIPDILAWWDLVDEAARIVFTSLMQGLDQSVHMLILTTANCTRENLPADVREIMRIYSSYFYFKNMRY
;
A
#
# COMPACT_ATOMS: atom_id res chain seq x y z
N MET A 1 -8.32 28.32 -9.48
CA MET A 1 -6.90 28.12 -9.85
C MET A 1 -6.39 26.87 -9.15
N SER A 2 -6.59 25.69 -9.74
CA SER A 2 -5.89 24.50 -9.27
C SER A 2 -4.43 24.67 -9.67
N GLY A 3 -3.57 24.96 -8.71
CA GLY A 3 -2.13 25.06 -8.95
C GLY A 3 -1.62 23.84 -9.69
N VAL A 4 -0.62 24.06 -10.54
CA VAL A 4 0.10 23.01 -11.24
C VAL A 4 0.59 22.01 -10.17
N LYS A 5 0.21 20.73 -10.34
CA LYS A 5 0.50 19.68 -9.35
C LYS A 5 1.79 18.98 -9.74
N ASP A 6 2.92 19.51 -9.29
CA ASP A 6 4.22 18.88 -9.51
C ASP A 6 4.42 17.67 -8.57
N PHE A 7 5.51 16.92 -8.75
CA PHE A 7 5.88 15.85 -7.81
C PHE A 7 6.08 16.34 -6.37
N SER A 8 6.31 17.64 -6.16
CA SER A 8 6.39 18.24 -4.81
C SER A 8 5.09 18.17 -4.01
N CYS A 9 3.97 17.86 -4.67
CA CYS A 9 2.66 17.66 -4.05
C CYS A 9 2.38 16.20 -3.66
N ILE A 10 3.32 15.28 -3.89
CA ILE A 10 3.15 13.85 -3.60
C ILE A 10 4.10 13.45 -2.46
N GLY A 11 3.55 12.89 -1.39
CA GLY A 11 4.31 12.34 -0.27
C GLY A 11 4.29 10.82 -0.26
N GLY A 12 5.38 10.18 0.15
CA GLY A 12 5.44 8.75 0.46
C GLY A 12 5.46 7.78 -0.71
N LEU A 13 5.54 8.27 -1.96
CA LEU A 13 5.51 7.46 -3.19
C LEU A 13 6.81 7.57 -4.02
N GLU A 14 7.94 7.85 -3.39
CA GLU A 14 9.22 8.08 -4.09
C GLU A 14 9.65 6.89 -4.96
N LYS A 15 9.45 5.66 -4.46
CA LYS A 15 9.77 4.44 -5.22
C LYS A 15 8.91 4.34 -6.49
N HIS A 16 7.62 4.60 -6.37
CA HIS A 16 6.69 4.60 -7.50
C HIS A 16 7.04 5.69 -8.51
N ILE A 17 7.33 6.91 -8.04
CA ILE A 17 7.74 8.03 -8.89
C ILE A 17 9.01 7.66 -9.68
N ARG A 18 9.99 7.02 -9.04
CA ARG A 18 11.21 6.56 -9.72
C ARG A 18 10.89 5.59 -10.87
N VAL A 19 10.09 4.55 -10.61
CA VAL A 19 9.72 3.57 -11.65
C VAL A 19 8.92 4.22 -12.77
N VAL A 20 8.00 5.13 -12.45
CA VAL A 20 7.23 5.88 -13.45
C VAL A 20 8.16 6.78 -14.28
N LYS A 21 9.13 7.47 -13.67
CA LYS A 21 10.13 8.28 -14.39
C LYS A 21 10.99 7.41 -15.32
N GLU A 22 11.49 6.26 -14.85
CA GLU A 22 12.28 5.33 -15.67
C GLU A 22 11.47 4.75 -16.84
N THR A 23 10.16 4.55 -16.66
CA THR A 23 9.31 3.96 -17.69
C THR A 23 8.82 5.00 -18.69
N VAL A 24 8.55 6.23 -18.27
CA VAL A 24 7.92 7.26 -19.10
C VAL A 24 8.89 8.35 -19.54
N LEU A 25 9.65 8.91 -18.61
CA LEU A 25 10.55 10.03 -18.91
C LEU A 25 11.79 9.56 -19.67
N PHE A 26 12.38 8.41 -19.31
CA PHE A 26 13.65 7.98 -19.91
C PHE A 26 13.53 7.63 -21.40
N PRO A 27 12.48 6.94 -21.89
CA PRO A 27 12.30 6.75 -23.33
C PRO A 27 12.16 8.06 -24.11
N LEU A 28 11.49 9.06 -23.52
CA LEU A 28 11.26 10.35 -24.15
C LEU A 28 12.52 11.22 -24.18
N MET A 29 13.36 11.13 -23.15
CA MET A 29 14.58 11.93 -23.00
C MET A 29 15.82 11.28 -23.63
N TYR A 30 15.92 9.94 -23.60
CA TYR A 30 17.11 9.19 -23.98
C TYR A 30 16.84 8.16 -25.09
N GLY A 31 16.04 8.54 -26.09
CA GLY A 31 15.68 7.66 -27.21
C GLY A 31 16.88 7.03 -27.92
N ASP A 32 18.00 7.74 -28.02
CA ASP A 32 19.24 7.26 -28.66
C ASP A 32 19.82 6.02 -27.98
N ILE A 33 19.69 5.92 -26.64
CA ILE A 33 20.14 4.74 -25.89
C ILE A 33 19.30 3.52 -26.27
N TYR A 34 17.98 3.69 -26.39
CA TYR A 34 17.08 2.62 -26.80
C TYR A 34 17.37 2.17 -28.24
N ALA A 35 17.63 3.12 -29.15
CA ALA A 35 18.01 2.81 -30.53
C ALA A 35 19.34 2.05 -30.61
N LYS A 36 20.36 2.46 -29.85
CA LYS A 36 21.69 1.83 -29.84
C LYS A 36 21.65 0.37 -29.39
N PHE A 37 20.82 0.04 -28.41
CA PHE A 37 20.69 -1.32 -27.88
C PHE A 37 19.52 -2.11 -28.50
N ASN A 38 18.83 -1.54 -29.51
CA ASN A 38 17.63 -2.11 -30.12
C ASN A 38 16.56 -2.52 -29.07
N LEU A 39 16.44 -1.70 -28.02
CA LEU A 39 15.48 -1.92 -26.94
C LEU A 39 14.15 -1.28 -27.30
N LYS A 40 13.08 -2.06 -27.19
CA LYS A 40 11.72 -1.52 -27.34
C LYS A 40 11.34 -0.76 -26.06
N PRO A 41 10.97 0.53 -26.16
CA PRO A 41 10.50 1.27 -24.99
C PRO A 41 9.16 0.70 -24.51
N PRO A 42 8.89 0.78 -23.19
CA PRO A 42 7.62 0.34 -22.62
C PRO A 42 6.48 1.25 -23.10
N ARG A 43 5.31 0.67 -23.39
CA ARG A 43 4.16 1.35 -24.00
C ARG A 43 3.10 1.75 -23.00
N GLY A 44 2.97 0.98 -21.93
CA GLY A 44 1.92 1.23 -20.96
C GLY A 44 2.24 0.80 -19.54
N LEU A 45 1.62 1.53 -18.61
CA LEU A 45 1.67 1.26 -17.18
C LEU A 45 0.26 1.01 -16.65
N LEU A 46 0.11 0.00 -15.80
CA LEU A 46 -1.13 -0.28 -15.10
C LEU A 46 -0.95 0.02 -13.61
N PHE A 47 -1.64 1.05 -13.11
CA PHE A 47 -1.71 1.41 -11.71
C PHE A 47 -2.85 0.65 -11.05
N TYR A 48 -2.58 -0.05 -9.96
CA TYR A 48 -3.61 -0.75 -9.22
C TYR A 48 -3.43 -0.62 -7.71
N GLY A 49 -4.53 -0.76 -6.96
CA GLY A 49 -4.53 -0.69 -5.51
C GLY A 49 -5.79 -0.03 -4.97
N PRO A 50 -5.96 0.05 -3.65
CA PRO A 50 -7.14 0.64 -3.03
C PRO A 50 -7.44 2.07 -3.51
N PRO A 51 -8.71 2.50 -3.44
CA PRO A 51 -9.08 3.87 -3.80
C PRO A 51 -8.44 4.89 -2.86
N GLY A 52 -8.15 6.09 -3.38
CA GLY A 52 -7.63 7.20 -2.56
C GLY A 52 -6.13 7.16 -2.24
N THR A 53 -5.35 6.27 -2.88
CA THR A 53 -3.88 6.20 -2.74
C THR A 53 -3.09 7.12 -3.67
N GLY A 54 -3.77 7.94 -4.48
CA GLY A 54 -3.11 8.95 -5.31
C GLY A 54 -2.71 8.52 -6.73
N LYS A 55 -3.26 7.41 -7.26
CA LYS A 55 -3.04 6.94 -8.64
C LYS A 55 -3.21 8.06 -9.69
N THR A 56 -4.35 8.73 -9.67
CA THR A 56 -4.68 9.86 -10.57
C THR A 56 -3.77 11.07 -10.36
N LEU A 57 -3.34 11.32 -9.11
CA LEU A 57 -2.44 12.43 -8.78
C LEU A 57 -1.03 12.20 -9.36
N VAL A 58 -0.51 10.98 -9.25
CA VAL A 58 0.81 10.61 -9.81
C VAL A 58 0.82 10.74 -11.34
N ALA A 59 -0.23 10.25 -12.02
CA ALA A 59 -0.34 10.40 -13.47
C ALA A 59 -0.42 11.87 -13.90
N SER A 60 -1.19 12.69 -13.18
CA SER A 60 -1.31 14.12 -13.46
C SER A 60 0.01 14.86 -13.24
N ALA A 61 0.73 14.54 -12.16
CA ALA A 61 2.01 15.17 -11.84
C ALA A 61 3.13 14.76 -12.81
N LEU A 62 3.10 13.53 -13.31
CA LEU A 62 4.01 13.09 -14.35
C LEU A 62 3.89 13.91 -15.63
N ALA A 63 2.67 14.18 -16.08
CA ALA A 63 2.46 14.96 -17.30
C ALA A 63 3.00 16.39 -17.18
N VAL A 64 2.89 16.97 -15.98
CA VAL A 64 3.46 18.27 -15.66
C VAL A 64 4.98 18.23 -15.67
N GLU A 65 5.60 17.27 -14.98
CA GLU A 65 7.07 17.15 -14.94
C GLU A 65 7.67 16.88 -16.32
N CYS A 66 7.00 16.06 -17.13
CA CYS A 66 7.46 15.81 -18.50
C CYS A 66 7.30 17.05 -19.40
N SER A 67 6.44 18.00 -19.02
CA SER A 67 6.23 19.26 -19.75
C SER A 67 7.26 20.30 -19.33
N ASN A 68 8.49 20.15 -19.81
CA ASN A 68 9.55 21.15 -19.65
C ASN A 68 9.34 22.34 -20.60
N SER A 69 10.02 23.47 -20.36
CA SER A 69 9.91 24.70 -21.15
C SER A 69 10.15 24.52 -22.65
N GLU A 70 10.90 23.50 -23.05
CA GLU A 70 11.24 23.22 -24.47
C GLU A 70 10.29 22.21 -25.14
N ARG A 71 9.63 21.34 -24.39
CA ARG A 71 8.79 20.26 -24.95
C ARG A 71 7.55 20.05 -24.09
N LYS A 72 6.40 20.48 -24.61
CA LYS A 72 5.10 20.30 -23.95
C LYS A 72 4.57 18.90 -24.23
N VAL A 73 4.18 18.18 -23.18
CA VAL A 73 3.54 16.86 -23.31
C VAL A 73 2.03 17.00 -23.18
N SER A 74 1.30 16.44 -24.14
CA SER A 74 -0.16 16.46 -24.13
C SER A 74 -0.70 15.40 -23.16
N PHE A 75 -1.59 15.77 -22.26
CA PHE A 75 -2.22 14.85 -21.31
C PHE A 75 -3.71 14.69 -21.61
N ILE A 76 -4.11 13.48 -22.02
CA ILE A 76 -5.50 13.14 -22.32
C ILE A 76 -6.03 12.22 -21.22
N SER A 77 -6.92 12.73 -20.37
CA SER A 77 -7.53 11.96 -19.28
C SER A 77 -8.99 11.62 -19.60
N ARG A 78 -9.35 10.34 -19.43
CA ARG A 78 -10.73 9.83 -19.57
C ARG A 78 -11.05 8.81 -18.50
N LYS A 79 -12.29 8.80 -18.00
CA LYS A 79 -12.76 7.68 -17.17
C LYS A 79 -13.23 6.54 -18.06
N GLY A 80 -13.13 5.30 -17.59
CA GLY A 80 -13.57 4.12 -18.32
C GLY A 80 -15.06 4.19 -18.69
N SER A 81 -15.88 4.73 -17.77
CA SER A 81 -17.31 4.96 -17.98
C SER A 81 -17.62 6.01 -19.05
N ASP A 82 -16.77 7.02 -19.23
CA ASP A 82 -16.98 8.09 -20.24
C ASP A 82 -16.90 7.54 -21.68
N CYS A 83 -16.20 6.42 -21.86
CA CYS A 83 -16.03 5.79 -23.16
C CYS A 83 -17.19 4.86 -23.54
N LEU A 84 -18.07 4.52 -22.59
CA LEU A 84 -19.21 3.63 -22.79
C LEU A 84 -20.43 4.39 -23.32
N SER A 85 -21.17 3.76 -24.23
CA SER A 85 -22.40 4.30 -24.83
C SER A 85 -23.44 3.19 -25.00
N LYS A 86 -24.72 3.56 -24.93
CA LYS A 86 -25.84 2.63 -25.21
C LYS A 86 -25.89 2.19 -26.68
N TRP A 87 -25.35 2.99 -27.59
CA TRP A 87 -25.32 2.72 -29.02
C TRP A 87 -24.11 1.86 -29.39
N VAL A 88 -24.37 0.74 -30.07
CA VAL A 88 -23.34 -0.20 -30.54
C VAL A 88 -22.39 0.51 -31.50
N GLY A 89 -21.07 0.30 -31.32
CA GLY A 89 -20.01 0.88 -32.15
C GLY A 89 -19.67 2.35 -31.87
N GLU A 90 -20.48 3.09 -31.12
CA GLU A 90 -20.15 4.48 -30.76
C GLU A 90 -18.99 4.53 -29.73
N SER A 91 -18.94 3.57 -28.80
CA SER A 91 -17.83 3.43 -27.82
C SER A 91 -16.49 3.18 -28.51
N GLU A 92 -16.48 2.32 -29.54
CA GLU A 92 -15.29 2.00 -30.35
C GLU A 92 -14.81 3.23 -31.13
N LYS A 93 -15.73 3.96 -31.76
CA LYS A 93 -15.43 5.22 -32.45
C LYS A 93 -14.87 6.27 -31.48
N LYS A 94 -15.38 6.35 -30.25
CA LYS A 94 -14.83 7.25 -29.21
C LYS A 94 -13.40 6.88 -28.84
N LEU A 95 -13.10 5.59 -28.64
CA LEU A 95 -11.74 5.12 -28.39
C LEU A 95 -10.81 5.43 -29.55
N GLN A 96 -11.21 5.12 -30.78
CA GLN A 96 -10.41 5.45 -31.97
C GLN A 96 -10.12 6.95 -32.05
N LYS A 97 -11.11 7.81 -31.79
CA LYS A 97 -10.92 9.28 -31.75
C LYS A 97 -9.91 9.70 -30.69
N ILE A 98 -9.93 9.10 -29.50
CA ILE A 98 -8.96 9.41 -28.43
C ILE A 98 -7.53 9.09 -28.89
N PHE A 99 -7.32 7.92 -29.50
CA PHE A 99 -5.99 7.53 -30.01
C PHE A 99 -5.56 8.36 -31.21
N SER A 100 -6.47 8.73 -32.11
CA SER A 100 -6.17 9.65 -33.21
C SER A 100 -5.78 11.05 -32.72
N LEU A 101 -6.46 11.57 -31.69
CA LEU A 101 -6.09 12.83 -31.04
C LEU A 101 -4.72 12.74 -30.36
N ALA A 102 -4.41 11.63 -29.69
CA ALA A 102 -3.09 11.40 -29.11
C ALA A 102 -1.99 11.37 -30.19
N GLN A 103 -2.28 10.76 -31.34
CA GLN A 103 -1.36 10.69 -32.47
C GLN A 103 -1.08 12.05 -33.11
N GLN A 104 -2.08 12.95 -33.13
CA GLN A 104 -1.91 14.33 -33.60
C GLN A 104 -1.19 15.23 -32.59
N SER A 105 -1.19 14.86 -31.30
CA SER A 105 -0.70 15.69 -30.20
C SER A 105 0.57 15.15 -29.52
N LYS A 106 1.38 14.38 -30.26
CA LYS A 106 2.65 13.81 -29.78
C LYS A 106 3.65 14.91 -29.35
N PRO A 107 4.43 14.69 -28.26
CA PRO A 107 4.39 13.56 -27.33
C PRO A 107 3.13 13.60 -26.43
N CYS A 108 2.50 12.45 -26.18
CA CYS A 108 1.22 12.38 -25.49
C CYS A 108 1.13 11.24 -24.46
N ILE A 109 0.53 11.53 -23.31
CA ILE A 109 0.17 10.55 -22.29
C ILE A 109 -1.36 10.41 -22.26
N ILE A 110 -1.84 9.19 -22.48
CA ILE A 110 -3.26 8.83 -22.35
C ILE A 110 -3.46 8.21 -20.97
N PHE A 111 -4.32 8.80 -20.13
CA PHE A 111 -4.68 8.29 -18.82
C PHE A 111 -6.13 7.80 -18.80
N PHE A 112 -6.31 6.50 -18.57
CA PHE A 112 -7.62 5.87 -18.35
C PHE A 112 -7.81 5.59 -16.86
N ASP A 113 -8.73 6.29 -16.21
CA ASP A 113 -9.15 5.98 -14.83
C ASP A 113 -10.28 4.95 -14.85
N GLU A 114 -10.35 4.07 -13.85
CA GLU A 114 -11.35 2.98 -13.76
C GLU A 114 -11.41 2.11 -15.05
N VAL A 115 -10.23 1.69 -15.53
CA VAL A 115 -10.11 0.91 -16.78
C VAL A 115 -10.83 -0.44 -16.73
N ASP A 116 -11.09 -0.97 -15.54
CA ASP A 116 -11.90 -2.18 -15.32
C ASP A 116 -13.36 -2.02 -15.76
N GLY A 117 -13.90 -0.80 -15.74
CA GLY A 117 -15.23 -0.52 -16.31
C GLY A 117 -15.24 -0.58 -17.84
N LEU A 118 -14.11 -0.25 -18.48
CA LEU A 118 -13.98 -0.28 -19.93
C LEU A 118 -13.67 -1.69 -20.45
N ALA A 119 -12.78 -2.41 -19.75
CA ALA A 119 -12.23 -3.67 -20.21
C ALA A 119 -12.30 -4.78 -19.14
N PRO A 120 -13.52 -5.25 -18.80
CA PRO A 120 -13.70 -6.33 -17.84
C PRO A 120 -13.20 -7.68 -18.38
N VAL A 121 -12.92 -8.64 -17.49
CA VAL A 121 -12.56 -10.02 -17.87
C VAL A 121 -13.66 -10.66 -18.71
N ARG A 122 -13.35 -11.03 -19.95
CA ARG A 122 -14.27 -11.76 -20.84
C ARG A 122 -14.80 -13.02 -20.17
N SER A 123 -16.11 -13.08 -19.98
CA SER A 123 -16.80 -14.30 -19.56
C SER A 123 -17.94 -14.60 -20.51
N SER A 124 -18.36 -15.86 -20.59
CA SER A 124 -19.45 -16.32 -21.47
C SER A 124 -20.81 -15.69 -21.13
N ARG A 125 -20.96 -15.09 -19.94
CA ARG A 125 -22.19 -14.43 -19.47
C ARG A 125 -22.21 -12.90 -19.65
N GLN A 126 -21.11 -12.30 -20.11
CA GLN A 126 -21.02 -10.84 -20.27
C GLN A 126 -21.55 -10.36 -21.63
N ASP A 127 -22.01 -9.11 -21.65
CA ASP A 127 -22.50 -8.44 -22.85
C ASP A 127 -21.46 -8.41 -23.97
N PHE A 128 -21.86 -8.83 -25.17
CA PHE A 128 -21.06 -8.77 -26.41
C PHE A 128 -20.41 -7.39 -26.65
N VAL A 129 -21.05 -6.33 -26.15
CA VAL A 129 -20.57 -4.93 -26.22
C VAL A 129 -19.20 -4.78 -25.56
N HIS A 130 -19.01 -5.32 -24.35
CA HIS A 130 -17.72 -5.19 -23.65
C HIS A 130 -16.61 -5.97 -24.36
N ALA A 131 -16.91 -7.15 -24.90
CA ALA A 131 -15.92 -7.96 -25.63
C ALA A 131 -15.41 -7.26 -26.90
N SER A 132 -16.29 -6.56 -27.63
CA SER A 132 -15.92 -5.79 -28.83
C SER A 132 -15.04 -4.59 -28.47
N ILE A 133 -15.38 -3.86 -27.40
CA ILE A 133 -14.61 -2.71 -26.90
C ILE A 133 -13.22 -3.13 -26.45
N VAL A 134 -13.09 -4.21 -25.66
CA VAL A 134 -11.79 -4.75 -25.24
C VAL A 134 -10.96 -5.09 -26.48
N SER A 135 -11.54 -5.78 -27.45
CA SER A 135 -10.82 -6.19 -28.67
C SER A 135 -10.33 -4.99 -29.48
N THR A 136 -11.14 -3.94 -29.56
CA THR A 136 -10.76 -2.66 -30.19
C THR A 136 -9.61 -1.99 -29.45
N LEU A 137 -9.66 -1.94 -28.11
CA LEU A 137 -8.59 -1.38 -27.29
C LEU A 137 -7.27 -2.16 -27.46
N LEU A 138 -7.33 -3.50 -27.52
CA LEU A 138 -6.16 -4.34 -27.79
C LEU A 138 -5.55 -4.00 -29.15
N ALA A 139 -6.37 -3.93 -30.21
CA ALA A 139 -5.91 -3.58 -31.54
C ALA A 139 -5.30 -2.17 -31.62
N LEU A 140 -5.87 -1.20 -30.90
CA LEU A 140 -5.34 0.17 -30.83
C LEU A 140 -3.98 0.22 -30.12
N MET A 141 -3.80 -0.53 -29.02
CA MET A 141 -2.52 -0.58 -28.32
C MET A 141 -1.44 -1.33 -29.10
N ASP A 142 -1.79 -2.43 -29.77
CA ASP A 142 -0.86 -3.14 -30.65
C ASP A 142 -0.47 -2.25 -31.86
N GLY A 143 -1.41 -1.44 -32.36
CA GLY A 143 -1.16 -0.44 -33.41
C GLY A 143 -0.25 0.73 -33.01
N LEU A 144 0.04 0.91 -31.70
CA LEU A 144 1.04 1.89 -31.23
C LEU A 144 2.50 1.43 -31.46
N GLU A 145 2.72 0.25 -32.05
CA GLU A 145 4.03 -0.36 -32.29
C GLU A 145 5.10 0.56 -32.90
N ASN A 146 4.69 1.43 -33.82
CA ASN A 146 5.58 2.33 -34.54
C ASN A 146 5.70 3.73 -33.87
N ASN A 147 5.01 3.96 -32.75
CA ASN A 147 4.81 5.27 -32.14
C ASN A 147 5.38 5.32 -30.71
N SER A 148 6.69 5.47 -30.57
CA SER A 148 7.41 5.49 -29.27
C SER A 148 7.06 6.68 -28.34
N GLU A 149 6.33 7.69 -28.84
CA GLU A 149 6.04 8.93 -28.10
C GLU A 149 4.64 8.98 -27.47
N ILE A 150 3.86 7.89 -27.58
CA ILE A 150 2.54 7.76 -26.96
C ILE A 150 2.62 6.71 -25.86
N ILE A 151 2.25 7.10 -24.64
CA ILE A 151 2.26 6.20 -23.48
C ILE A 151 0.85 6.12 -22.90
N VAL A 152 0.41 4.89 -22.64
CA VAL A 152 -0.92 4.61 -22.08
C VAL A 152 -0.80 4.22 -20.61
N ILE A 153 -1.43 4.99 -19.73
CA ILE A 153 -1.50 4.69 -18.29
C ILE A 153 -2.95 4.31 -17.95
N GLY A 154 -3.15 3.09 -17.46
CA GLY A 154 -4.43 2.64 -16.93
C GLY A 154 -4.41 2.66 -15.40
N ALA A 155 -5.50 3.07 -14.76
CA ALA A 155 -5.70 2.95 -13.33
C ALA A 155 -6.93 2.10 -13.01
N THR A 156 -6.80 1.18 -12.05
CA THR A 156 -7.91 0.35 -11.56
C THR A 156 -7.81 0.15 -10.05
N ASN A 157 -8.93 -0.16 -9.40
CA ASN A 157 -8.93 -0.62 -8.02
C ASN A 157 -8.83 -2.15 -7.94
N ARG A 158 -9.17 -2.87 -9.02
CA ARG A 158 -9.36 -4.32 -9.06
C ARG A 158 -8.61 -4.93 -10.24
N ILE A 159 -7.39 -5.37 -10.00
CA ILE A 159 -6.55 -5.99 -11.04
C ILE A 159 -7.06 -7.38 -11.50
N ASP A 160 -7.94 -7.99 -10.71
CA ASP A 160 -8.69 -9.21 -11.06
C ASP A 160 -9.81 -8.95 -12.07
N ALA A 161 -10.36 -7.73 -12.09
CA ALA A 161 -11.49 -7.37 -12.93
C ALA A 161 -11.08 -7.01 -14.37
N ILE A 162 -9.80 -6.71 -14.63
CA ILE A 162 -9.31 -6.34 -15.96
C ILE A 162 -8.98 -7.58 -16.83
N ASP A 163 -9.23 -7.47 -18.13
CA ASP A 163 -8.89 -8.51 -19.09
C ASP A 163 -7.39 -8.89 -19.04
N PRO A 164 -7.04 -10.19 -18.88
CA PRO A 164 -5.66 -10.64 -18.77
C PRO A 164 -4.82 -10.40 -20.02
N ALA A 165 -5.43 -10.26 -21.20
CA ALA A 165 -4.72 -9.97 -22.44
C ALA A 165 -4.14 -8.54 -22.45
N LEU A 166 -4.73 -7.59 -21.72
CA LEU A 166 -4.20 -6.23 -21.58
C LEU A 166 -2.88 -6.19 -20.79
N ARG A 167 -2.69 -7.14 -19.87
CA ARG A 167 -1.51 -7.24 -18.98
C ARG A 167 -0.30 -7.93 -19.61
N ARG A 168 -0.39 -8.30 -20.89
CA ARG A 168 0.72 -8.96 -21.58
C ARG A 168 1.79 -7.93 -21.99
N PRO A 169 3.07 -8.31 -22.03
CA PRO A 169 4.13 -7.48 -22.61
C PRO A 169 3.78 -7.03 -24.03
N GLY A 170 4.10 -5.79 -24.38
CA GLY A 170 3.69 -5.07 -25.59
C GLY A 170 2.46 -4.18 -25.41
N ARG A 171 1.82 -4.19 -24.23
CA ARG A 171 0.59 -3.45 -23.89
C ARG A 171 0.79 -2.71 -22.56
N PHE A 172 0.22 -3.21 -21.46
CA PHE A 172 0.62 -2.80 -20.11
C PHE A 172 1.84 -3.61 -19.69
N ASP A 173 3.03 -3.10 -20.02
CA ASP A 173 4.32 -3.76 -19.75
C ASP A 173 4.68 -3.80 -18.26
N ARG A 174 4.18 -2.82 -17.51
CA ARG A 174 4.50 -2.65 -16.09
C ARG A 174 3.23 -2.49 -15.26
N GLU A 175 3.14 -3.28 -14.20
CA GLU A 175 2.11 -3.15 -13.18
C GLU A 175 2.72 -2.49 -11.93
N LEU A 176 2.04 -1.46 -11.40
CA LEU A 176 2.47 -0.74 -10.21
C LEU A 176 1.38 -0.78 -9.15
N TYR A 177 1.70 -1.45 -8.03
CA TYR A 177 0.84 -1.53 -6.86
C TYR A 177 0.97 -0.29 -5.99
N PHE A 178 -0.14 0.37 -5.67
CA PHE A 178 -0.22 1.50 -4.76
C PHE A 178 -0.78 1.04 -3.41
N PRO A 179 0.07 0.70 -2.42
CA PRO A 179 -0.39 0.30 -1.10
C PRO A 179 -0.99 1.48 -0.32
N LEU A 180 -1.61 1.17 0.82
CA LEU A 180 -1.92 2.19 1.82
C LEU A 180 -0.61 2.81 2.36
N PRO A 181 -0.61 4.11 2.70
CA PRO A 181 0.60 4.79 3.14
C PRO A 181 1.07 4.29 4.51
N CYS A 182 2.35 3.96 4.63
CA CYS A 182 3.01 3.64 5.90
C CYS A 182 3.19 4.88 6.79
N TYR A 183 3.63 4.70 8.04
CA TYR A 183 3.87 5.79 8.98
C TYR A 183 4.66 6.98 8.41
N VAL A 184 5.78 6.71 7.73
CA VAL A 184 6.63 7.76 7.11
C VAL A 184 5.88 8.49 6.01
N ALA A 185 5.25 7.73 5.10
CA ALA A 185 4.43 8.27 4.03
C ALA A 185 3.27 9.13 4.54
N ARG A 186 2.58 8.72 5.61
CA ARG A 186 1.49 9.51 6.21
C ARG A 186 1.98 10.85 6.74
N LYS A 187 3.14 10.86 7.40
CA LYS A 187 3.76 12.10 7.90
C LYS A 187 4.08 13.06 6.75
N GLU A 188 4.62 12.54 5.65
CA GLU A 188 4.91 13.33 4.45
C GLU A 188 3.62 13.87 3.81
N ILE A 189 2.61 13.03 3.60
CA ILE A 189 1.31 13.44 3.03
C ILE A 189 0.66 14.55 3.87
N LEU A 190 0.64 14.39 5.20
CA LEU A 190 0.14 15.43 6.12
C LEU A 190 0.94 16.73 5.98
N SER A 191 2.26 16.64 5.86
CA SER A 191 3.12 17.83 5.71
C SER A 191 2.85 18.58 4.40
N VAL A 192 2.54 17.86 3.31
CA VAL A 192 2.20 18.45 2.01
C VAL A 192 0.87 19.19 2.09
N HIS A 193 -0.16 18.59 2.68
CA HIS A 193 -1.48 19.23 2.78
C HIS A 193 -1.48 20.49 3.66
N VAL A 194 -0.58 20.56 4.63
CA VAL A 194 -0.43 21.71 5.53
C VAL A 194 0.62 22.71 5.03
N LYS A 195 1.32 22.41 3.92
CA LYS A 195 2.39 23.26 3.36
C LYS A 195 1.93 24.70 3.06
N THR A 196 0.69 24.85 2.60
CA THR A 196 0.08 26.14 2.24
C THR A 196 -0.55 26.88 3.42
N TRP A 197 -0.62 26.27 4.61
CA TRP A 197 -1.25 26.90 5.77
C TRP A 197 -0.36 28.01 6.33
N LYS A 198 -0.95 29.16 6.64
CA LYS A 198 -0.27 30.30 7.29
C LYS A 198 0.24 29.92 8.68
N GLN A 199 -0.58 29.21 9.46
CA GLN A 199 -0.24 28.73 10.80
C GLN A 199 -0.13 27.21 10.80
N LYS A 200 1.10 26.69 10.82
CA LYS A 200 1.38 25.26 10.74
C LYS A 200 1.46 24.64 12.14
N PRO A 201 0.87 23.45 12.38
CA PRO A 201 1.15 22.65 13.57
C PRO A 201 2.65 22.28 13.63
N PRO A 202 3.19 22.04 14.84
CA PRO A 202 4.59 21.67 15.01
C PRO A 202 4.88 20.29 14.41
N LEU A 203 6.11 20.07 13.90
CA LEU A 203 6.49 18.81 13.25
C LEU A 203 6.29 17.55 14.11
N LYS A 204 6.49 17.67 15.44
CA LYS A 204 6.23 16.60 16.40
C LYS A 204 4.76 16.15 16.41
N PHE A 205 3.84 17.05 16.09
CA PHE A 205 2.41 16.74 16.03
C PHE A 205 2.06 15.87 14.82
N PHE A 206 2.76 16.02 13.68
CA PHE A 206 2.55 15.14 12.53
C PHE A 206 2.99 13.69 12.82
N ALA A 207 4.07 13.50 13.60
CA ALA A 207 4.48 12.19 14.08
C ALA A 207 3.38 11.54 14.95
N TYR A 208 2.80 12.33 15.87
CA TYR A 208 1.66 11.90 16.67
C TYR A 208 0.45 11.51 15.80
N LEU A 209 0.06 12.36 14.84
CA LEU A 209 -1.06 12.07 13.94
C LEU A 209 -0.82 10.81 13.11
N ALA A 210 0.36 10.67 12.51
CA ALA A 210 0.72 9.50 11.69
C ALA A 210 0.62 8.18 12.49
N SER A 211 0.91 8.19 13.79
CA SER A 211 0.74 7.04 14.70
C SER A 211 -0.72 6.70 15.02
N LYS A 212 -1.64 7.66 14.85
CA LYS A 212 -3.07 7.51 15.16
C LYS A 212 -3.94 7.28 13.94
N THR A 213 -3.44 7.58 12.73
CA THR A 213 -4.15 7.44 11.46
C THR A 213 -3.74 6.17 10.71
N ILE A 214 -3.62 5.04 11.41
CA ILE A 214 -3.31 3.73 10.80
C ILE A 214 -4.45 3.35 9.86
N GLY A 215 -4.11 2.86 8.66
CA GLY A 215 -5.10 2.44 7.66
C GLY A 215 -5.83 3.58 6.91
N PHE A 216 -5.50 4.84 7.17
CA PHE A 216 -5.96 5.98 6.37
C PHE A 216 -5.26 5.98 5.00
N CYS A 217 -6.01 6.24 3.94
CA CYS A 217 -5.41 6.52 2.62
C CYS A 217 -5.10 8.01 2.44
N GLY A 218 -4.44 8.38 1.33
CA GLY A 218 -4.09 9.77 1.03
C GLY A 218 -5.31 10.70 1.01
N SER A 219 -6.43 10.26 0.42
CA SER A 219 -7.67 11.04 0.43
C SER A 219 -8.30 11.17 1.82
N ASP A 220 -8.20 10.15 2.67
CA ASP A 220 -8.71 10.25 4.04
C ASP A 220 -7.88 11.21 4.88
N LEU A 221 -6.55 11.26 4.69
CA LEU A 221 -5.68 12.24 5.36
C LEU A 221 -5.96 13.67 4.89
N GLN A 222 -6.25 13.85 3.61
CA GLN A 222 -6.72 15.13 3.08
C GLN A 222 -8.05 15.54 3.74
N ALA A 223 -9.00 14.61 3.82
CA ALA A 223 -10.29 14.82 4.47
C ALA A 223 -10.11 15.14 5.96
N LEU A 224 -9.18 14.49 6.65
CA LEU A 224 -8.85 14.76 8.05
C LEU A 224 -8.35 16.19 8.25
N CYS A 225 -7.48 16.68 7.36
CA CYS A 225 -7.00 18.06 7.42
C CYS A 225 -8.14 19.05 7.16
N ALA A 226 -9.02 18.76 6.18
CA ALA A 226 -10.17 19.61 5.87
C ALA A 226 -11.20 19.64 7.02
N GLU A 227 -11.53 18.50 7.59
CA GLU A 227 -12.47 18.40 8.71
C GLU A 227 -11.89 19.04 9.98
N ALA A 228 -10.58 18.94 10.23
CA ALA A 228 -9.94 19.67 11.32
C ALA A 228 -10.08 21.19 11.17
N VAL A 229 -9.98 21.72 9.95
CA VAL A 229 -10.27 23.14 9.68
C VAL A 229 -11.75 23.45 9.97
N MET A 230 -12.68 22.60 9.54
CA MET A 230 -14.11 22.79 9.81
C MET A 230 -14.43 22.73 11.31
N CYS A 231 -13.80 21.84 12.08
CA CYS A 231 -13.89 21.79 13.54
C CYS A 231 -13.36 23.06 14.20
N CYS A 232 -12.25 23.62 13.70
CA CYS A 232 -11.71 24.89 14.17
C CYS A 232 -12.69 26.04 13.91
N VAL A 233 -13.30 26.10 12.72
CA VAL A 233 -14.34 27.11 12.40
C VAL A 233 -15.55 26.95 13.31
N ARG A 234 -16.05 25.72 13.52
CA ARG A 234 -17.17 25.42 14.43
C ARG A 234 -16.91 25.90 15.86
N ARG A 235 -15.67 25.73 16.33
CA ARG A 235 -15.26 26.13 17.68
C ARG A 235 -15.20 27.65 17.82
N ASN A 236 -14.60 28.35 16.85
CA ASN A 236 -14.36 29.78 16.96
C ASN A 236 -15.58 30.63 16.58
N TYR A 237 -16.47 30.11 15.72
CA TYR A 237 -17.63 30.83 15.20
C TYR A 237 -18.87 29.92 15.16
N PRO A 238 -19.46 29.56 16.31
CA PRO A 238 -20.67 28.73 16.35
C PRO A 238 -21.89 29.42 15.73
N GLU A 239 -21.91 30.76 15.73
CA GLU A 239 -22.99 31.61 15.20
C GLU A 239 -23.26 31.39 13.70
N ILE A 240 -22.26 30.90 12.95
CA ILE A 240 -22.39 30.57 11.51
C ILE A 240 -23.51 29.56 11.26
N TYR A 241 -23.81 28.68 12.22
CA TYR A 241 -24.85 27.67 12.09
C TYR A 241 -26.26 28.18 12.45
N THR A 242 -26.36 29.32 13.13
CA THR A 242 -27.62 29.89 13.59
C THR A 242 -28.15 30.94 12.62
N SER A 243 -27.27 31.73 12.00
CA SER A 243 -27.64 32.79 11.06
C SER A 243 -27.56 32.36 9.59
N LYS A 244 -28.52 32.77 8.76
CA LYS A 244 -28.46 32.57 7.29
C LYS A 244 -27.57 33.59 6.56
N ALA A 245 -27.19 34.69 7.22
CA ALA A 245 -26.34 35.73 6.66
C ALA A 245 -24.85 35.32 6.70
N LYS A 246 -24.05 35.77 5.73
CA LYS A 246 -22.62 35.48 5.68
C LYS A 246 -21.89 36.27 6.78
N TYR A 247 -21.36 35.56 7.77
CA TYR A 247 -20.55 36.14 8.83
C TYR A 247 -19.14 36.51 8.34
N GLN A 248 -18.60 37.63 8.81
CA GLN A 248 -17.23 38.05 8.48
C GLN A 248 -16.23 37.34 9.40
N ILE A 249 -15.45 36.42 8.84
CA ILE A 249 -14.52 35.60 9.60
C ILE A 249 -13.14 36.27 9.65
N ASN A 250 -12.61 36.49 10.85
CA ASN A 250 -11.24 36.95 11.02
C ASN A 250 -10.26 35.78 10.84
N GLU A 251 -9.59 35.72 9.68
CA GLU A 251 -8.64 34.64 9.34
C GLU A 251 -7.51 34.47 10.37
N ARG A 252 -7.06 35.55 11.02
CA ARG A 252 -5.91 35.53 11.93
C ARG A 252 -6.16 34.69 13.19
N HIS A 253 -7.43 34.59 13.61
CA HIS A 253 -7.84 33.85 14.80
C HIS A 253 -8.08 32.36 14.52
N LEU A 254 -8.11 31.95 13.25
CA LEU A 254 -8.28 30.56 12.87
C LEU A 254 -6.95 29.81 13.00
N LYS A 255 -6.71 29.28 14.20
CA LYS A 255 -5.61 28.37 14.50
C LYS A 255 -6.15 26.97 14.74
N VAL A 256 -5.76 26.03 13.89
CA VAL A 256 -6.14 24.62 14.06
C VAL A 256 -5.30 24.01 15.19
N GLU A 257 -5.98 23.44 16.18
CA GLU A 257 -5.34 22.84 17.35
C GLU A 257 -5.53 21.32 17.41
N LYS A 258 -4.82 20.67 18.35
CA LYS A 258 -4.89 19.21 18.54
C LYS A 258 -6.33 18.72 18.76
N GLN A 259 -7.15 19.48 19.48
CA GLN A 259 -8.53 19.12 19.78
C GLN A 259 -9.38 18.99 18.51
N ASP A 260 -9.14 19.84 17.51
CA ASP A 260 -9.86 19.84 16.25
C ASP A 260 -9.57 18.58 15.45
N PHE A 261 -8.31 18.14 15.43
CA PHE A 261 -7.91 16.87 14.79
C PHE A 261 -8.50 15.64 15.50
N VAL A 262 -8.58 15.67 16.84
CA VAL A 262 -9.18 14.56 17.61
C VAL A 262 -10.67 14.44 17.29
N LYS A 263 -11.39 15.57 17.22
CA LYS A 263 -12.81 15.59 16.81
C LYS A 263 -12.99 15.15 15.35
N ALA A 264 -12.15 15.66 14.45
CA ALA A 264 -12.17 15.28 13.04
C ALA A 264 -11.93 13.77 12.83
N GLN A 265 -11.02 13.18 13.60
CA GLN A 265 -10.74 11.75 13.53
C GLN A 265 -11.94 10.89 13.93
N GLN A 266 -12.79 11.36 14.85
CA GLN A 266 -14.00 10.64 15.25
C GLN A 266 -15.07 10.63 14.16
N ASN A 267 -15.07 11.64 13.28
CA ASN A 267 -16.04 11.78 12.19
C ASN A 267 -15.64 11.05 10.91
N ILE A 268 -14.37 10.64 10.76
CA ILE A 268 -13.84 10.06 9.53
C ILE A 268 -13.61 8.56 9.70
N MET A 269 -14.29 7.76 8.88
CA MET A 269 -14.05 6.33 8.77
C MET A 269 -12.85 6.08 7.84
N PRO A 270 -11.80 5.34 8.28
CA PRO A 270 -10.61 5.06 7.46
C PRO A 270 -10.93 4.10 6.30
N ALA A 271 -10.18 4.21 5.20
CA ALA A 271 -10.31 3.36 4.03
C ALA A 271 -10.07 1.87 4.32
N SER A 272 -9.14 1.53 5.24
CA SER A 272 -8.91 0.13 5.63
C SER A 272 -10.19 -0.55 6.12
N HIS A 273 -10.97 0.13 6.96
CA HIS A 273 -12.23 -0.39 7.49
C HIS A 273 -13.33 -0.52 6.42
N ARG A 274 -13.18 0.08 5.24
CA ARG A 274 -14.14 -0.02 4.13
C ARG A 274 -13.91 -1.25 3.25
N VAL A 275 -12.70 -1.83 3.26
CA VAL A 275 -12.31 -2.91 2.32
C VAL A 275 -12.04 -4.23 3.03
N SER A 276 -11.35 -4.24 4.18
CA SER A 276 -11.17 -5.43 5.01
C SER A 276 -10.56 -5.05 6.35
N VAL A 277 -11.14 -5.52 7.46
CA VAL A 277 -10.68 -5.20 8.82
C VAL A 277 -9.49 -6.09 9.17
N ALA A 278 -8.28 -5.70 8.75
CA ALA A 278 -7.09 -6.24 9.40
C ALA A 278 -7.04 -5.68 10.84
N PRO A 279 -6.83 -6.52 11.87
CA PRO A 279 -6.79 -6.08 13.25
C PRO A 279 -5.45 -5.42 13.56
N VAL A 280 -5.10 -4.34 12.85
CA VAL A 280 -3.85 -3.60 13.07
C VAL A 280 -4.07 -2.64 14.21
N LYS A 281 -3.46 -2.91 15.36
CA LYS A 281 -3.55 -2.06 16.56
C LYS A 281 -2.22 -2.01 17.26
N SER A 282 -1.78 -0.81 17.63
CA SER A 282 -0.63 -0.65 18.53
C SER A 282 -0.96 -1.12 19.94
N LEU A 283 0.07 -1.52 20.70
CA LEU A 283 -0.09 -1.86 22.11
C LEU A 283 -0.68 -0.66 22.87
N SER A 284 -1.68 -0.93 23.70
CA SER A 284 -2.24 0.08 24.59
C SER A 284 -1.23 0.45 25.68
N PHE A 285 -1.25 1.70 26.15
CA PHE A 285 -0.32 2.18 27.20
C PHE A 285 -0.35 1.32 28.48
N LYS A 286 -1.50 0.71 28.80
CA LYS A 286 -1.65 -0.17 29.98
C LYS A 286 -0.93 -1.51 29.82
N VAL A 287 -0.99 -2.09 28.61
CA VAL A 287 -0.44 -3.43 28.33
C VAL A 287 0.99 -3.35 27.80
N GLN A 288 1.39 -2.20 27.27
CA GLN A 288 2.72 -1.96 26.71
C GLN A 288 3.87 -2.42 27.61
N PRO A 289 3.98 -2.03 28.91
CA PRO A 289 5.13 -2.44 29.72
C PRO A 289 5.25 -3.96 29.90
N LEU A 290 4.12 -4.69 29.90
CA LEU A 290 4.10 -6.14 30.11
C LEU A 290 4.49 -6.92 28.84
N MET A 291 4.18 -6.37 27.66
CA MET A 291 4.31 -7.08 26.38
C MET A 291 5.43 -6.55 25.50
N GLN A 292 6.06 -5.42 25.85
CA GLN A 292 7.12 -4.79 25.05
C GLN A 292 8.33 -5.71 24.91
N GLU A 293 8.76 -6.39 25.99
CA GLU A 293 9.90 -7.30 25.97
C GLU A 293 9.63 -8.48 25.03
N ASN A 294 8.46 -9.11 25.16
CA ASN A 294 8.03 -10.19 24.30
C ASN A 294 7.97 -9.76 22.82
N LEU A 295 7.39 -8.59 22.53
CA LEU A 295 7.33 -8.05 21.18
C LEU A 295 8.74 -7.78 20.62
N SER A 296 9.65 -7.22 21.43
CA SER A 296 11.04 -6.98 21.01
C SER A 296 11.81 -8.28 20.72
N CYS A 297 11.58 -9.33 21.51
CA CYS A 297 12.14 -10.65 21.29
C CYS A 297 11.67 -11.24 19.96
N ILE A 298 10.36 -11.18 19.69
CA ILE A 298 9.78 -11.64 18.41
C ILE A 298 10.37 -10.86 17.23
N LEU A 299 10.50 -9.54 17.35
CA LEU A 299 11.08 -8.69 16.31
C LEU A 299 12.55 -9.03 16.04
N SER A 300 13.34 -9.30 17.09
CA SER A 300 14.75 -9.71 16.92
C SER A 300 14.88 -11.04 16.17
N GLN A 301 13.97 -11.97 16.39
CA GLN A 301 13.93 -13.26 15.67
C GLN A 301 13.45 -13.09 14.23
N LEU A 302 12.50 -12.17 14.00
CA LEU A 302 12.06 -11.80 12.66
C LEU A 302 13.21 -11.23 11.81
N GLU A 303 14.13 -10.48 12.40
CA GLU A 303 15.31 -9.98 11.69
C GLU A 303 16.24 -11.10 11.22
N ILE A 304 16.35 -12.18 11.99
CA ILE A 304 17.17 -13.35 11.65
C ILE A 304 16.49 -14.22 10.58
N LEU A 305 15.17 -14.41 10.70
CA LEU A 305 14.39 -15.27 9.83
C LEU A 305 14.07 -14.65 8.47
N CYS A 306 13.86 -13.33 8.40
CA CYS A 306 13.43 -12.69 7.17
C CYS A 306 14.58 -12.59 6.16
N PRO A 307 14.35 -12.98 4.88
CA PRO A 307 15.34 -12.78 3.83
C PRO A 307 15.59 -11.29 3.55
N MET A 308 16.80 -10.98 3.09
CA MET A 308 17.25 -9.63 2.77
C MET A 308 16.28 -8.92 1.82
N GLY A 309 15.77 -7.75 2.23
CA GLY A 309 14.88 -6.91 1.43
C GLY A 309 13.40 -6.93 1.83
N MET A 310 12.95 -7.86 2.70
CA MET A 310 11.57 -7.84 3.25
C MET A 310 11.39 -6.80 4.35
N LEU A 311 12.38 -6.63 5.20
CA LEU A 311 12.38 -5.62 6.27
C LEU A 311 13.13 -4.40 5.76
N ILE A 312 12.43 -3.26 5.69
CA ILE A 312 13.05 -1.97 5.32
C ILE A 312 13.94 -1.52 6.49
N CYS A 313 15.07 -0.87 6.21
CA CYS A 313 15.97 -0.30 7.23
C CYS A 313 15.26 0.57 8.28
N ASP A 314 14.11 1.15 7.97
CA ASP A 314 13.30 1.93 8.92
C ASP A 314 12.70 1.07 10.05
N VAL A 315 12.36 -0.19 9.79
CA VAL A 315 11.91 -1.13 10.83
C VAL A 315 13.07 -1.44 11.77
N ILE A 316 14.27 -1.65 11.21
CA ILE A 316 15.52 -1.84 11.97
C ILE A 316 15.83 -0.60 12.81
N LEU A 317 15.63 0.62 12.29
CA LEU A 317 15.76 1.87 13.03
C LEU A 317 14.71 2.02 14.15
N THR A 318 13.48 1.57 13.91
CA THR A 318 12.41 1.59 14.92
C THR A 318 12.70 0.59 16.03
N ILE A 319 13.24 -0.57 15.68
CA ILE A 319 13.73 -1.60 16.61
C ILE A 319 14.93 -1.05 17.39
N LEU A 320 15.93 -0.42 16.74
CA LEU A 320 17.05 0.25 17.40
C LEU A 320 16.59 1.37 18.37
N HIS A 321 15.53 2.11 18.02
CA HIS A 321 14.92 3.12 18.87
C HIS A 321 14.25 2.50 20.12
N ILE A 322 13.81 1.24 20.05
CA ILE A 322 13.32 0.46 21.21
C ILE A 322 14.50 -0.07 22.04
N PHE A 323 15.58 -0.53 21.40
CA PHE A 323 16.74 -1.13 22.08
C PHE A 323 17.62 -0.13 22.85
N HIS A 324 17.75 1.13 22.40
CA HIS A 324 18.54 2.15 23.11
C HIS A 324 17.93 3.57 23.06
N PRO A 325 17.07 3.96 24.02
CA PRO A 325 16.62 5.35 24.11
C PRO A 325 17.76 6.33 24.44
N LYS A 326 18.87 5.86 25.04
CA LYS A 326 20.00 6.70 25.46
C LYS A 326 21.00 7.04 24.34
N ILE A 327 21.12 6.22 23.29
CA ILE A 327 22.06 6.47 22.18
C ILE A 327 21.55 7.59 21.27
N PHE A 328 20.23 7.77 21.17
CA PHE A 328 19.64 8.83 20.35
C PHE A 328 19.68 10.23 21.01
N ILE A 329 19.82 10.30 22.34
CA ILE A 329 19.97 11.59 23.06
C ILE A 329 21.27 12.31 22.61
N VAL A 330 22.30 11.57 22.21
CA VAL A 330 23.57 12.14 21.75
C VAL A 330 23.46 12.76 20.36
N GLN A 331 22.58 12.26 19.48
CA GLN A 331 22.38 12.86 18.14
C GLN A 331 21.52 14.13 18.16
N PHE A 332 20.63 14.30 19.13
CA PHE A 332 19.82 15.53 19.22
C PHE A 332 20.56 16.70 19.88
N PHE A 333 21.59 16.44 20.71
CA PHE A 333 22.33 17.49 21.42
C PHE A 333 23.54 18.07 20.67
N ASN A 334 24.08 17.39 19.65
CA ASN A 334 25.26 17.88 18.90
C ASN A 334 24.93 18.57 17.56
N ASN A 335 23.84 19.35 17.51
CA ASN A 335 23.58 20.29 16.41
C ASN A 335 24.29 21.63 16.63
N SER A 336 25.57 21.59 16.98
CA SER A 336 26.43 22.78 17.02
C SER A 336 27.89 22.42 16.76
N SER A 337 28.17 21.79 15.62
CA SER A 337 29.44 21.98 14.90
C SER A 337 29.39 21.28 13.55
N GLN A 338 29.80 22.04 12.53
CA GLN A 338 29.80 21.64 11.13
C GLN A 338 30.88 20.57 10.87
N HIS A 339 30.61 19.71 9.88
CA HIS A 339 31.56 18.85 9.17
C HIS A 339 32.25 17.72 9.97
N SER A 340 31.64 16.53 9.99
CA SER A 340 32.31 15.19 10.04
C SER A 340 31.36 14.01 10.38
N THR A 341 30.03 14.15 10.19
CA THR A 341 29.05 13.12 10.59
C THR A 341 28.71 12.08 9.51
N SER A 342 29.15 12.27 8.27
CA SER A 342 28.84 11.34 7.17
C SER A 342 29.57 10.00 7.29
N SER A 343 30.81 10.01 7.83
CA SER A 343 31.67 8.83 7.92
C SER A 343 31.19 7.80 8.94
N TYR A 344 30.63 8.23 10.07
CA TYR A 344 30.18 7.34 11.15
C TYR A 344 28.84 6.65 10.84
N ILE A 345 27.94 7.33 10.12
CA ILE A 345 26.69 6.72 9.61
C ILE A 345 27.03 5.68 8.53
N LEU A 346 28.02 5.97 7.68
CA LEU A 346 28.54 5.02 6.70
C LEU A 346 29.21 3.82 7.36
N LEU A 347 30.03 3.99 8.40
CA LEU A 347 30.68 2.88 9.09
C LEU A 347 29.70 1.95 9.83
N LEU A 348 28.65 2.49 10.47
CA LEU A 348 27.62 1.65 11.10
C LEU A 348 26.76 0.92 10.06
N SER A 349 26.38 1.60 8.98
CA SER A 349 25.60 0.99 7.88
C SER A 349 26.41 -0.03 7.08
N VAL A 350 27.73 0.17 6.91
CA VAL A 350 28.67 -0.77 6.27
C VAL A 350 28.90 -1.99 7.16
N SER A 351 29.02 -1.80 8.49
CA SER A 351 29.13 -2.92 9.44
C SER A 351 27.84 -3.73 9.49
N TYR A 352 26.67 -3.08 9.49
CA TYR A 352 25.36 -3.76 9.45
C TYR A 352 25.10 -4.46 8.10
N THR A 353 25.51 -3.87 6.98
CA THR A 353 25.39 -4.52 5.65
C THR A 353 26.40 -5.66 5.45
N LEU A 354 27.58 -5.61 6.07
CA LEU A 354 28.53 -6.73 6.07
C LEU A 354 28.10 -7.86 7.01
N PHE A 355 27.53 -7.55 8.18
CA PHE A 355 27.02 -8.57 9.10
C PHE A 355 25.75 -9.26 8.56
N THR A 356 24.87 -8.51 7.89
CA THR A 356 23.68 -9.08 7.22
C THR A 356 24.02 -9.83 5.93
N LYS A 357 25.13 -9.51 5.25
CA LYS A 357 25.66 -10.34 4.14
C LYS A 357 26.12 -11.73 4.59
N ALA A 358 26.39 -11.94 5.88
CA ALA A 358 26.94 -13.19 6.40
C ALA A 358 25.92 -14.13 7.05
N VAL A 359 24.70 -13.67 7.42
CA VAL A 359 23.85 -14.39 8.42
C VAL A 359 22.43 -14.80 7.96
N SER A 360 22.04 -14.75 6.68
CA SER A 360 20.79 -15.46 6.28
C SER A 360 20.84 -16.08 4.89
N ARG A 361 21.32 -17.34 4.84
CA ARG A 361 21.22 -18.27 3.70
C ARG A 361 19.98 -19.17 3.80
N SER A 362 18.80 -18.63 4.13
CA SER A 362 17.56 -19.40 4.03
C SER A 362 16.66 -18.77 2.99
N ASN A 363 16.60 -19.38 1.81
CA ASN A 363 15.63 -19.06 0.76
C ASN A 363 14.19 -19.48 1.12
N SER A 364 13.94 -19.88 2.37
CA SER A 364 12.65 -20.39 2.83
C SER A 364 11.67 -19.29 3.22
N CYS A 365 10.38 -19.54 3.01
CA CYS A 365 9.28 -18.72 3.53
C CYS A 365 9.28 -18.71 5.07
N PRO A 366 9.53 -17.57 5.74
CA PRO A 366 9.57 -17.51 7.21
C PRO A 366 8.18 -17.72 7.81
N ARG A 367 8.10 -18.58 8.84
CA ARG A 367 6.86 -18.91 9.54
C ARG A 367 7.00 -18.59 11.03
N ILE A 368 5.99 -17.98 11.64
CA ILE A 368 5.97 -17.72 13.08
C ILE A 368 4.66 -18.20 13.65
N LEU A 369 4.76 -18.98 14.72
CA LEU A 369 3.62 -19.43 15.51
C LEU A 369 3.70 -18.81 16.91
N LEU A 370 2.68 -18.03 17.25
CA LEU A 370 2.49 -17.49 18.59
C LEU A 370 1.45 -18.34 19.32
N CYS A 371 1.89 -19.05 20.36
CA CYS A 371 1.03 -19.85 21.21
C CYS A 371 0.90 -19.24 22.60
N GLY A 372 -0.29 -19.31 23.17
CA GLY A 372 -0.54 -18.96 24.57
C GLY A 372 -1.61 -19.87 25.15
N ASP A 373 -1.60 -20.02 26.47
CA ASP A 373 -2.66 -20.74 27.19
C ASP A 373 -3.99 -19.97 27.12
N ASP A 374 -3.91 -18.63 27.06
CA ASP A 374 -5.05 -17.73 27.00
C ASP A 374 -4.93 -16.75 25.82
N ASP A 375 -6.07 -16.33 25.27
CA ASP A 375 -6.19 -15.35 24.19
C ASP A 375 -5.55 -13.99 24.49
N SER A 376 -5.30 -13.67 25.76
CA SER A 376 -4.91 -12.32 26.19
C SER A 376 -3.58 -11.88 25.56
N HIS A 377 -2.62 -12.80 25.46
CA HIS A 377 -1.31 -12.52 24.87
C HIS A 377 -1.38 -12.45 23.34
N THR A 378 -1.98 -13.45 22.72
CA THR A 378 -2.07 -13.61 21.26
C THR A 378 -2.91 -12.49 20.63
N ARG A 379 -4.00 -12.08 21.28
CA ARG A 379 -4.90 -10.99 20.86
C ARG A 379 -4.23 -9.61 20.89
N HIS A 380 -3.22 -9.40 21.72
CA HIS A 380 -2.50 -8.13 21.80
C HIS A 380 -1.21 -8.12 20.98
N LEU A 381 -0.44 -9.21 21.02
CA LEU A 381 0.85 -9.31 20.33
C LEU A 381 0.69 -9.42 18.82
N GLY A 382 -0.27 -10.20 18.31
CA GLY A 382 -0.52 -10.35 16.87
C GLY A 382 -0.76 -8.99 16.21
N PRO A 383 -1.84 -8.26 16.60
CA PRO A 383 -2.11 -6.90 16.14
C PRO A 383 -0.94 -5.91 16.25
N ALA A 384 -0.19 -5.98 17.34
CA ALA A 384 0.95 -5.09 17.58
C ALA A 384 2.12 -5.37 16.62
N LEU A 385 2.37 -6.65 16.30
CA LEU A 385 3.33 -7.03 15.28
C LEU A 385 2.89 -6.57 13.88
N LEU A 386 1.60 -6.75 13.54
CA LEU A 386 1.04 -6.22 12.29
C LEU A 386 1.23 -4.70 12.19
N HIS A 387 1.08 -3.99 13.30
CA HIS A 387 1.31 -2.55 13.36
C HIS A 387 2.77 -2.17 13.10
N THR A 388 3.73 -2.94 13.62
CA THR A 388 5.15 -2.70 13.33
C THR A 388 5.53 -3.05 11.89
N LEU A 389 4.82 -4.00 11.28
CA LEU A 389 5.04 -4.48 9.92
C LEU A 389 4.09 -3.81 8.90
N GLU A 390 3.59 -2.61 9.20
CA GLU A 390 2.61 -1.88 8.37
C GLU A 390 3.10 -1.59 6.94
N HIS A 391 4.42 -1.61 6.70
CA HIS A 391 4.99 -1.44 5.36
C HIS A 391 4.74 -2.65 4.44
N LEU A 392 4.36 -3.81 4.99
CA LEU A 392 4.01 -5.00 4.23
C LEU A 392 2.49 -5.07 4.02
N PRO A 393 2.02 -5.40 2.81
CA PRO A 393 0.61 -5.70 2.59
C PRO A 393 0.23 -6.94 3.41
N CYS A 394 -0.69 -6.74 4.36
CA CYS A 394 -1.21 -7.78 5.24
C CYS A 394 -2.50 -8.38 4.67
N HIS A 395 -2.53 -9.70 4.54
CA HIS A 395 -3.70 -10.50 4.16
C HIS A 395 -4.13 -11.31 5.38
N VAL A 396 -5.36 -11.09 5.84
CA VAL A 396 -5.90 -11.83 6.98
C VAL A 396 -6.71 -13.01 6.49
N LEU A 397 -6.49 -14.18 7.10
CA LEU A 397 -7.26 -15.40 6.90
C LEU A 397 -7.89 -15.80 8.24
N ASP A 398 -9.10 -15.29 8.47
CA ASP A 398 -9.93 -15.54 9.65
C ASP A 398 -11.26 -16.19 9.22
N ILE A 399 -12.02 -16.76 10.17
CA ILE A 399 -13.37 -17.30 9.96
C ILE A 399 -14.23 -16.31 9.16
N MET A 400 -14.22 -15.04 9.54
CA MET A 400 -15.00 -13.99 8.88
C MET A 400 -14.61 -13.80 7.41
N THR A 401 -13.35 -14.03 7.07
CA THR A 401 -12.85 -13.90 5.68
C THR A 401 -13.09 -15.16 4.85
N LEU A 402 -13.18 -16.33 5.50
CA LEU A 402 -13.48 -17.60 4.84
C LEU A 402 -14.95 -17.68 4.43
N PHE A 403 -15.84 -17.17 5.29
CA PHE A 403 -17.28 -17.19 5.08
C PHE A 403 -17.86 -15.81 4.69
N GLU A 404 -17.02 -14.90 4.17
CA GLU A 404 -17.41 -13.54 3.79
C GLU A 404 -18.41 -13.52 2.63
N GLU A 405 -18.21 -14.39 1.63
CA GLU A 405 -19.06 -14.47 0.45
C GLU A 405 -19.99 -15.68 0.51
N THR A 406 -21.30 -15.43 0.56
CA THR A 406 -22.31 -16.49 0.57
C THR A 406 -22.26 -17.28 -0.75
N GLY A 407 -22.11 -18.59 -0.65
CA GLY A 407 -22.11 -19.51 -1.79
C GLY A 407 -20.74 -19.84 -2.38
N ARG A 408 -19.64 -19.26 -1.88
CA ARG A 408 -18.29 -19.80 -2.12
C ARG A 408 -17.95 -20.84 -1.05
N ALA A 409 -17.32 -21.93 -1.48
CA ALA A 409 -16.79 -22.91 -0.54
C ALA A 409 -15.52 -22.38 0.14
N ALA A 410 -15.24 -22.84 1.36
CA ALA A 410 -14.13 -22.32 2.18
C ALA A 410 -12.76 -22.52 1.49
N GLU A 411 -12.58 -23.63 0.77
CA GLU A 411 -11.38 -23.92 -0.01
C GLU A 411 -11.11 -22.88 -1.11
N GLU A 412 -12.16 -22.38 -1.78
CA GLU A 412 -12.02 -21.35 -2.80
C GLU A 412 -11.56 -20.03 -2.20
N ALA A 413 -12.09 -19.67 -1.01
CA ALA A 413 -11.68 -18.47 -0.27
C ALA A 413 -10.19 -18.55 0.12
N ILE A 414 -9.74 -19.69 0.65
CA ILE A 414 -8.31 -19.93 0.99
C ILE A 414 -7.43 -19.74 -0.25
N ILE A 415 -7.80 -20.38 -1.37
CA ILE A 415 -7.04 -20.29 -2.63
C ILE A 415 -6.98 -18.83 -3.11
N GLN A 416 -8.09 -18.09 -3.06
CA GLN A 416 -8.15 -16.70 -3.51
C GLN A 416 -7.29 -15.77 -2.64
N LYS A 417 -7.35 -15.90 -1.31
CA LYS A 417 -6.52 -15.09 -0.40
C LYS A 417 -5.03 -15.40 -0.60
N MET A 418 -4.67 -16.69 -0.74
CA MET A 418 -3.30 -17.09 -1.04
C MET A 418 -2.79 -16.55 -2.37
N LYS A 419 -3.60 -16.60 -3.44
CA LYS A 419 -3.27 -16.01 -4.75
C LYS A 419 -3.05 -14.49 -4.64
N THR A 420 -3.86 -13.80 -3.85
CA THR A 420 -3.75 -12.34 -3.64
C THR A 420 -2.48 -11.98 -2.86
N ALA A 421 -2.15 -12.77 -1.83
CA ALA A 421 -0.91 -12.62 -1.07
C ALA A 421 0.33 -12.85 -1.95
N ARG A 422 0.30 -13.84 -2.85
CA ARG A 422 1.41 -14.11 -3.80
C ARG A 422 1.60 -13.02 -4.87
N ARG A 423 0.59 -12.20 -5.17
CA ARG A 423 0.70 -11.09 -6.13
C ARG A 423 1.30 -9.82 -5.53
N SER A 424 1.23 -9.67 -4.21
CA SER A 424 1.61 -8.46 -3.48
C SER A 424 2.96 -8.60 -2.77
N LEU A 425 3.87 -9.41 -3.35
CA LEU A 425 5.16 -9.69 -2.74
C LEU A 425 6.04 -8.43 -2.67
N PRO A 426 6.79 -8.24 -1.57
CA PRO A 426 6.79 -9.03 -0.33
C PRO A 426 5.51 -8.83 0.50
N SER A 427 4.92 -9.88 1.07
CA SER A 427 3.61 -9.83 1.76
C SER A 427 3.57 -10.58 3.11
N LEU A 428 2.57 -10.26 3.92
CA LEU A 428 2.33 -10.87 5.24
C LEU A 428 0.97 -11.58 5.23
N LEU A 429 0.95 -12.88 5.55
CA LEU A 429 -0.27 -13.66 5.78
C LEU A 429 -0.48 -13.81 7.29
N TYR A 430 -1.57 -13.24 7.79
CA TYR A 430 -1.95 -13.33 9.20
C TYR A 430 -3.13 -14.27 9.40
N ILE A 431 -2.94 -15.29 10.22
CA ILE A 431 -3.95 -16.30 10.56
C ILE A 431 -4.23 -16.20 12.06
N PRO A 432 -5.24 -15.43 12.48
CA PRO A 432 -5.66 -15.41 13.87
C PRO A 432 -6.30 -16.74 14.26
N ASP A 433 -5.96 -17.20 15.46
CA ASP A 433 -6.52 -18.37 16.14
C ASP A 433 -6.84 -19.53 15.19
N ILE A 434 -5.78 -20.20 14.72
CA ILE A 434 -5.91 -21.25 13.70
C ILE A 434 -6.89 -22.36 14.09
N LEU A 435 -7.00 -22.67 15.38
CA LEU A 435 -7.86 -23.75 15.88
C LEU A 435 -9.34 -23.46 15.64
N ALA A 436 -9.76 -22.21 15.86
CA ALA A 436 -11.16 -21.82 15.79
C ALA A 436 -11.77 -22.06 14.39
N TRP A 437 -11.01 -21.81 13.32
CA TRP A 437 -11.46 -22.12 11.97
C TRP A 437 -11.07 -23.52 11.51
N TRP A 438 -10.00 -24.12 12.05
CA TRP A 438 -9.61 -25.48 11.72
C TRP A 438 -10.70 -26.50 12.05
N ASP A 439 -11.36 -26.33 13.22
CA ASP A 439 -12.44 -27.21 13.66
C ASP A 439 -13.74 -26.99 12.87
N LEU A 440 -13.97 -25.76 12.39
CA LEU A 440 -15.18 -25.37 11.66
C LEU A 440 -15.16 -25.77 10.18
N VAL A 441 -13.97 -25.86 9.59
CA VAL A 441 -13.78 -26.08 8.16
C VAL A 441 -13.68 -27.58 7.84
N ASP A 442 -14.27 -27.98 6.71
CA ASP A 442 -14.28 -29.37 6.23
C ASP A 442 -12.87 -29.89 5.90
N GLU A 443 -12.71 -31.22 5.92
CA GLU A 443 -11.42 -31.89 5.66
C GLU A 443 -10.82 -31.51 4.30
N ALA A 444 -11.66 -31.34 3.27
CA ALA A 444 -11.22 -30.91 1.93
C ALA A 444 -10.46 -29.58 1.97
N ALA A 445 -10.99 -28.59 2.71
CA ALA A 445 -10.36 -27.28 2.82
C ALA A 445 -9.10 -27.30 3.70
N ARG A 446 -9.02 -28.20 4.71
CA ARG A 446 -7.79 -28.45 5.47
C ARG A 446 -6.68 -29.00 4.58
N ILE A 447 -7.00 -29.97 3.71
CA ILE A 447 -6.05 -30.56 2.73
C ILE A 447 -5.59 -29.50 1.72
N VAL A 448 -6.50 -28.66 1.22
CA VAL A 448 -6.15 -27.57 0.31
C VAL A 448 -5.20 -26.59 1.00
N PHE A 449 -5.48 -26.22 2.25
CA PHE A 449 -4.60 -25.33 3.02
C PHE A 449 -3.22 -25.94 3.25
N THR A 450 -3.14 -27.21 3.70
CA THR A 450 -1.87 -27.89 3.96
C THR A 450 -1.04 -28.01 2.68
N SER A 451 -1.67 -28.39 1.57
CA SER A 451 -1.05 -28.47 0.25
C SER A 451 -0.51 -27.10 -0.21
N LEU A 452 -1.30 -26.03 -0.06
CA LEU A 452 -0.86 -24.67 -0.42
C LEU A 452 0.31 -24.19 0.43
N MET A 453 0.33 -24.53 1.72
CA MET A 453 1.39 -24.18 2.67
C MET A 453 2.67 -24.96 2.41
N GLN A 454 2.58 -26.24 2.05
CA GLN A 454 3.73 -27.06 1.65
C GLN A 454 4.29 -26.58 0.30
N GLY A 455 3.43 -26.23 -0.66
CA GLY A 455 3.81 -25.71 -1.97
C GLY A 455 4.25 -24.24 -2.00
N LEU A 456 4.55 -23.63 -0.84
CA LEU A 456 5.26 -22.35 -0.75
C LEU A 456 6.77 -22.61 -0.86
N ASP A 457 7.21 -22.98 -2.06
CA ASP A 457 8.64 -23.21 -2.36
C ASP A 457 9.47 -21.92 -2.32
N GLN A 458 10.78 -22.12 -2.20
CA GLN A 458 11.86 -21.24 -1.71
C GLN A 458 12.16 -19.92 -2.46
N SER A 459 11.16 -19.27 -3.06
CA SER A 459 11.34 -18.01 -3.81
C SER A 459 10.30 -16.93 -3.50
N VAL A 460 9.42 -17.19 -2.53
CA VAL A 460 8.34 -16.29 -2.16
C VAL A 460 8.70 -15.54 -0.87
N HIS A 461 8.93 -14.22 -0.98
CA HIS A 461 9.08 -13.30 0.14
C HIS A 461 7.74 -13.07 0.88
N MET A 462 7.18 -14.14 1.46
CA MET A 462 5.94 -14.14 2.22
C MET A 462 6.23 -14.52 3.66
N LEU A 463 5.80 -13.69 4.61
CA LEU A 463 5.86 -13.98 6.04
C LEU A 463 4.52 -14.54 6.49
N ILE A 464 4.53 -15.66 7.23
CA ILE A 464 3.31 -16.25 7.76
C ILE A 464 3.33 -16.09 9.28
N LEU A 465 2.32 -15.39 9.79
CA LEU A 465 2.11 -15.18 11.21
C LEU A 465 0.82 -15.88 11.63
N THR A 466 0.93 -16.86 12.50
CA THR A 466 -0.20 -17.63 13.01
C THR A 466 -0.28 -17.47 14.52
N THR A 467 -1.49 -17.28 15.05
CA THR A 467 -1.76 -17.36 16.49
C THR A 467 -2.57 -18.60 16.81
N ALA A 468 -2.34 -19.19 17.98
CA ALA A 468 -3.10 -20.34 18.47
C ALA A 468 -3.25 -20.28 20.00
N ASN A 469 -4.44 -20.59 20.49
CA ASN A 469 -4.76 -20.60 21.92
C ASN A 469 -4.62 -22.01 22.50
N CYS A 470 -3.44 -22.63 22.32
CA CYS A 470 -3.15 -23.94 22.89
C CYS A 470 -1.66 -24.16 23.15
N THR A 471 -1.36 -25.16 23.96
CA THR A 471 -0.01 -25.68 24.13
C THR A 471 0.43 -26.43 22.88
N ARG A 472 1.75 -26.53 22.66
CA ARG A 472 2.33 -27.21 21.49
C ARG A 472 1.82 -28.65 21.29
N GLU A 473 1.53 -29.34 22.39
CA GLU A 473 1.09 -30.73 22.41
C GLU A 473 -0.33 -30.91 21.86
N ASN A 474 -1.18 -29.90 22.05
CA ASN A 474 -2.59 -29.92 21.63
C ASN A 474 -2.82 -29.38 20.20
N LEU A 475 -1.77 -28.94 19.49
CA LEU A 475 -1.92 -28.57 18.08
C LEU A 475 -2.19 -29.80 17.19
N PRO A 476 -3.09 -29.67 16.19
CA PRO A 476 -3.29 -30.69 15.16
C PRO A 476 -1.98 -31.10 14.49
N ALA A 477 -1.83 -32.39 14.19
CA ALA A 477 -0.60 -32.95 13.61
C ALA A 477 -0.21 -32.24 12.30
N ASP A 478 -1.19 -31.96 11.44
CA ASP A 478 -0.99 -31.29 10.15
C ASP A 478 -0.42 -29.88 10.32
N VAL A 479 -0.97 -29.10 11.27
CA VAL A 479 -0.50 -27.74 11.56
C VAL A 479 0.91 -27.78 12.15
N ARG A 480 1.19 -28.76 13.01
CA ARG A 480 2.53 -28.97 13.58
C ARG A 480 3.55 -29.30 12.49
N GLU A 481 3.18 -30.08 11.49
CA GLU A 481 4.04 -30.41 10.35
C GLU A 481 4.32 -29.19 9.48
N ILE A 482 3.28 -28.41 9.15
CA ILE A 482 3.42 -27.15 8.41
C ILE A 482 4.42 -26.21 9.10
N MET A 483 4.38 -26.13 10.43
CA MET A 483 5.24 -25.22 11.18
C MET A 483 6.66 -25.75 11.41
N ARG A 484 6.92 -27.06 11.30
CA ARG A 484 8.23 -27.66 11.67
C ARG A 484 9.42 -27.18 10.84
N ILE A 485 9.20 -26.80 9.59
CA ILE A 485 10.27 -26.77 8.58
C ILE A 485 11.12 -25.48 8.65
N TYR A 486 10.56 -24.33 9.06
CA TYR A 486 11.28 -23.04 9.20
C TYR A 486 10.57 -22.04 10.15
N SER A 487 10.15 -22.48 11.34
CA SER A 487 9.44 -21.60 12.29
C SER A 487 10.19 -21.23 13.56
N SER A 488 10.05 -19.96 13.96
CA SER A 488 10.25 -19.56 15.35
C SER A 488 8.93 -19.73 16.10
N TYR A 489 8.99 -20.54 17.16
CA TYR A 489 7.88 -20.83 18.05
C TYR A 489 8.00 -19.99 19.32
N PHE A 490 6.97 -19.20 19.62
CA PHE A 490 6.89 -18.46 20.87
C PHE A 490 5.73 -18.98 21.70
N TYR A 491 6.02 -19.40 22.92
CA TYR A 491 5.02 -19.83 23.88
C TYR A 491 4.98 -18.86 25.06
N PHE A 492 3.81 -18.30 25.32
CA PHE A 492 3.57 -17.41 26.44
C PHE A 492 2.80 -18.15 27.52
N LYS A 493 3.44 -18.33 28.68
CA LYS A 493 2.76 -18.82 29.88
C LYS A 493 1.82 -17.75 30.43
N ASN A 494 0.74 -18.23 31.03
CA ASN A 494 -0.32 -17.40 31.54
C ASN A 494 0.18 -16.30 32.51
N MET A 495 -0.16 -15.05 32.26
CA MET A 495 0.08 -13.94 33.20
C MET A 495 -0.98 -14.03 34.28
N ARG A 496 -0.59 -14.51 35.47
CA ARG A 496 -1.41 -14.34 36.66
C ARG A 496 -1.53 -12.83 36.91
N TYR A 497 -2.70 -12.27 36.59
CA TYR A 497 -3.06 -10.88 36.90
C TYR A 497 -3.07 -10.63 38.41
#